data_AF-A0A4D4LCN4-F1
#
_entry.id   AF-A0A4D4LCN4-F1
#
_cell.length_a   1.000
_cell.length_b   1.000
_cell.length_c   1.000
_cell.angle_alpha   90.00
_cell.angle_beta   90.00
_cell.angle_gamma   90.00
#
_symmetry.space_group_name_H-M   'P 1'
#
loop_
_entity.id
_entity.type
_entity.pdbx_description
1 polymer ?
#
loop_
_entity_poly.entity_id
_entity_poly.type
_entity_poly.pdbx_seq_one_letter_code
_entity_poly.pdbx_strand_id
1 'polypeptide(L)'
;MFVDTSRDPEGEIVLAALRRGNLLVVIQPPRGFGENPIAIYHDPDLPPSHHYLAAYRWMATPRADGGFGADAMVHLGKHGNLEWLPGKNAGLSAACGPDAALGDLPLIYPFLVNDPGEGTQAKRRVHATLVDHLVPPMARADSYGDIARLEQLLDEYAAISAMDPAKLPAIRAQIWTLIQAARLDHDLGLEERPDDDGFDDFLLHVDGWLCEVKDAQIRDGLHVLGAAPTGPERVNLVLAILRARQIWGGTSALPGLREALGLDESAATRTGADEAEERARALVQAMEDAAWAPEAVEKAVLTLPGEQRPRSPRSSTSPPARSYPGWPPRRTRSTTPCTR
;
A
#
# COMPACT_ATOMS: atom_id res chain seq x y z
N MET A 1 26.97 -5.71 23.25
CA MET A 1 27.90 -4.70 22.70
C MET A 1 28.94 -5.37 21.79
N PHE A 2 29.05 -4.91 20.54
CA PHE A 2 29.96 -5.45 19.53
C PHE A 2 31.36 -4.84 19.66
N VAL A 3 32.17 -5.38 20.57
CA VAL A 3 33.55 -4.92 20.85
C VAL A 3 34.53 -6.05 20.56
N ASP A 4 35.59 -5.75 19.81
CA ASP A 4 36.73 -6.64 19.57
C ASP A 4 37.94 -6.15 20.37
N THR A 5 38.51 -7.03 21.19
CA THR A 5 39.70 -6.76 22.02
C THR A 5 40.93 -7.54 21.54
N SER A 6 40.85 -8.20 20.38
CA SER A 6 41.93 -9.04 19.86
C SER A 6 43.18 -8.26 19.44
N ARG A 7 43.02 -6.96 19.11
CA ARG A 7 44.10 -6.06 18.65
C ARG A 7 44.41 -4.94 19.62
N ASP A 8 43.39 -4.41 20.29
CA ASP A 8 43.52 -3.38 21.31
C ASP A 8 42.87 -3.87 22.62
N PRO A 9 43.62 -4.01 23.72
CA PRO A 9 43.07 -4.37 25.03
C PRO A 9 42.01 -3.40 25.54
N GLU A 10 42.02 -2.14 25.10
CA GLU A 10 41.01 -1.12 25.45
C GLU A 10 39.70 -1.31 24.67
N GLY A 11 39.72 -2.10 23.59
CA GLY A 11 38.56 -2.54 22.82
C GLY A 11 38.14 -1.61 21.67
N GLU A 12 37.82 -2.22 20.53
CA GLU A 12 37.37 -1.54 19.32
C GLU A 12 35.89 -1.86 19.04
N ILE A 13 35.05 -0.84 18.79
CA ILE A 13 33.66 -1.07 18.36
C ILE A 13 33.66 -1.54 16.91
N VAL A 14 33.06 -2.70 16.66
CA VAL A 14 33.03 -3.31 15.31
C VAL A 14 31.72 -3.00 14.60
N LEU A 15 31.83 -2.51 13.35
CA LEU A 15 30.69 -2.29 12.47
C LEU A 15 30.76 -3.24 11.26
N ALA A 16 29.76 -4.10 11.12
CA ALA A 16 29.59 -4.91 9.92
C ALA A 16 28.99 -4.06 8.78
N ALA A 17 29.71 -3.99 7.65
CA ALA A 17 29.28 -3.22 6.48
C ALA A 17 29.83 -3.82 5.18
N LEU A 18 29.11 -3.59 4.08
CA LEU A 18 29.58 -3.88 2.73
C LEU A 18 30.05 -2.59 2.08
N ARG A 19 31.34 -2.51 1.75
CA ARG A 19 31.93 -1.33 1.10
C ARG A 19 32.32 -1.64 -0.33
N ARG A 20 31.94 -0.76 -1.27
CA ARG A 20 32.36 -0.79 -2.67
C ARG A 20 32.69 0.61 -3.17
N GLY A 21 33.98 0.92 -3.22
CA GLY A 21 34.46 2.25 -3.60
C GLY A 21 33.92 3.33 -2.65
N ASN A 22 33.12 4.26 -3.21
CA ASN A 22 32.48 5.35 -2.47
C ASN A 22 31.08 4.98 -1.94
N LEU A 23 30.64 3.73 -2.08
CA LEU A 23 29.39 3.25 -1.52
C LEU A 23 29.64 2.39 -0.29
N LEU A 24 28.83 2.63 0.74
CA LEU A 24 28.75 1.83 1.95
C LEU A 24 27.30 1.37 2.14
N VAL A 25 27.10 0.07 2.28
CA VAL A 25 25.81 -0.54 2.60
C VAL A 25 25.91 -1.11 4.01
N VAL A 26 25.02 -0.63 4.87
CA VAL A 26 25.01 -0.96 6.30
C VAL A 26 23.59 -1.33 6.68
N ILE A 27 23.43 -2.38 7.47
CA ILE A 27 22.16 -2.67 8.14
C ILE A 27 22.07 -1.75 9.35
N GLN A 28 20.95 -1.04 9.49
CA GLN A 28 20.76 -0.12 10.61
C GLN A 28 21.05 -0.83 11.95
N PRO A 29 21.89 -0.25 12.83
CA PRO A 29 22.22 -0.88 14.10
C PRO A 29 20.97 -1.21 14.94
N PRO A 30 21.02 -2.29 15.75
CA PRO A 30 19.88 -2.72 16.54
C PRO A 30 19.52 -1.69 17.61
N ARG A 31 18.23 -1.58 17.90
CA ARG A 31 17.68 -0.62 18.86
C ARG A 31 18.11 -0.89 20.33
N GLY A 32 18.44 -2.14 20.67
CA GLY A 32 18.95 -2.55 21.98
C GLY A 32 18.03 -3.45 22.81
N PHE A 33 16.72 -3.51 22.50
CA PHE A 33 15.76 -4.32 23.28
C PHE A 33 16.04 -5.83 23.27
N GLY A 34 16.64 -6.37 22.20
CA GLY A 34 17.06 -7.78 22.17
C GLY A 34 18.27 -8.07 23.06
N GLU A 35 19.15 -7.09 23.30
CA GLU A 35 20.30 -7.22 24.21
C GLU A 35 19.88 -7.06 25.68
N ASN A 36 18.79 -6.33 25.95
CA ASN A 36 18.21 -6.18 27.28
C ASN A 36 16.68 -6.42 27.25
N PRO A 37 16.21 -7.68 27.32
CA PRO A 37 14.79 -7.99 27.29
C PRO A 37 13.98 -7.38 28.45
N ILE A 38 14.62 -7.10 29.59
CA ILE A 38 13.96 -6.47 30.74
C ILE A 38 13.53 -5.04 30.41
N ALA A 39 14.29 -4.33 29.57
CA ALA A 39 13.94 -2.97 29.11
C ALA A 39 12.61 -2.93 28.34
N ILE A 40 12.18 -4.04 27.73
CA ILE A 40 10.87 -4.13 27.06
C ILE A 40 9.73 -3.82 28.05
N TYR A 41 9.87 -4.21 29.31
CA TYR A 41 8.83 -4.04 30.33
C TYR A 41 8.92 -2.71 31.10
N HIS A 42 10.12 -2.13 31.19
CA HIS A 42 10.40 -1.07 32.15
C HIS A 42 10.99 0.21 31.56
N ASP A 43 11.46 0.18 30.30
CA ASP A 43 12.25 1.27 29.74
C ASP A 43 11.87 1.52 28.26
N PRO A 44 10.68 2.11 28.02
CA PRO A 44 10.26 2.47 26.67
C PRO A 44 11.16 3.54 26.04
N ASP A 45 11.86 4.34 26.84
CA ASP A 45 12.78 5.40 26.46
C ASP A 45 14.26 4.97 26.46
N LEU A 46 14.53 3.67 26.38
CA LEU A 46 15.88 3.08 26.34
C LEU A 46 16.79 3.89 25.39
N PRO A 47 17.93 4.45 25.80
CA PRO A 47 18.77 5.22 24.89
C PRO A 47 19.40 4.35 23.78
N PRO A 48 19.85 4.95 22.65
CA PRO A 48 20.67 4.22 21.68
C PRO A 48 21.97 3.74 22.34
N SER A 49 22.43 2.55 21.98
CA SER A 49 23.68 2.00 22.52
C SER A 49 24.91 2.73 21.97
N HIS A 50 26.06 2.56 22.64
CA HIS A 50 27.33 3.09 22.12
C HIS A 50 27.66 2.57 20.72
N HIS A 51 27.37 1.30 20.41
CA HIS A 51 27.53 0.75 19.07
C HIS A 51 26.65 1.48 18.04
N TYR A 52 25.38 1.76 18.39
CA TYR A 52 24.48 2.52 17.52
C TYR A 52 25.06 3.90 17.19
N LEU A 53 25.48 4.65 18.22
CA LEU A 53 26.04 5.99 18.04
C LEU A 53 27.36 5.96 17.27
N ALA A 54 28.26 5.03 17.61
CA ALA A 54 29.54 4.88 16.94
C ALA A 54 29.38 4.59 15.44
N ALA A 55 28.40 3.76 15.05
CA ALA A 55 28.15 3.45 13.64
C ALA A 55 27.78 4.70 12.83
N TYR A 56 26.81 5.50 13.29
CA TYR A 56 26.43 6.74 12.59
C TYR A 56 27.54 7.78 12.60
N ARG A 57 28.24 7.94 13.74
CA ARG A 57 29.34 8.88 13.84
C ARG A 57 30.50 8.50 12.92
N TRP A 58 30.90 7.24 12.89
CA TRP A 58 31.95 6.77 11.98
C TRP A 58 31.58 6.97 10.49
N MET A 59 30.31 6.76 10.13
CA MET A 59 29.85 7.01 8.76
C MET A 59 29.95 8.48 8.36
N ALA A 60 29.64 9.40 9.28
CA ALA A 60 29.70 10.85 9.04
C ALA A 60 31.12 11.43 9.16
N THR A 61 31.98 10.87 10.01
CA THR A 61 33.34 11.37 10.25
C THR A 61 34.16 11.39 8.95
N PRO A 62 34.88 12.48 8.63
CA PRO A 62 35.70 12.58 7.44
C PRO A 62 36.76 11.47 7.34
N ARG A 63 37.14 11.12 6.12
CA ARG A 63 38.19 10.11 5.87
C ARG A 63 39.54 10.47 6.46
N ALA A 64 39.87 11.76 6.52
CA ALA A 64 41.12 12.26 7.12
C ALA A 64 41.20 11.94 8.63
N ASP A 65 40.04 11.84 9.28
CA ASP A 65 39.90 11.58 10.72
C ASP A 65 39.55 10.11 11.01
N GLY A 66 39.71 9.22 10.02
CA GLY A 66 39.50 7.77 10.16
C GLY A 66 38.07 7.28 9.95
N GLY A 67 37.13 8.15 9.56
CA GLY A 67 35.75 7.77 9.25
C GLY A 67 35.53 7.37 7.78
N PHE A 68 34.28 7.10 7.42
CA PHE A 68 33.90 6.82 6.03
C PHE A 68 33.82 8.09 5.18
N GLY A 69 33.39 9.21 5.79
CA GLY A 69 33.19 10.50 5.17
C GLY A 69 32.01 10.50 4.19
N ALA A 70 30.83 10.07 4.63
CA ALA A 70 29.63 10.12 3.80
C ALA A 70 29.23 11.58 3.50
N ASP A 71 28.98 11.88 2.23
CA ASP A 71 28.41 13.17 1.82
C ASP A 71 26.88 13.22 2.02
N ALA A 72 26.22 12.05 2.00
CA ALA A 72 24.80 11.88 2.23
C ALA A 72 24.49 10.44 2.67
N MET A 73 23.34 10.25 3.32
CA MET A 73 22.80 8.95 3.69
C MET A 73 21.48 8.71 2.96
N VAL A 74 21.27 7.47 2.50
CA VAL A 74 19.99 7.02 1.97
C VAL A 74 19.47 5.90 2.85
N HIS A 75 18.35 6.13 3.54
CA HIS A 75 17.60 5.04 4.19
C HIS A 75 16.63 4.42 3.19
N LEU A 76 16.61 3.10 3.07
CA LEU A 76 15.69 2.38 2.19
C LEU A 76 14.66 1.62 3.00
N GLY A 77 13.38 1.97 2.81
CA GLY A 77 12.24 1.28 3.41
C GLY A 77 11.57 2.05 4.56
N LYS A 78 10.25 1.95 4.61
CA LYS A 78 9.39 2.40 5.71
C LYS A 78 9.36 1.32 6.80
N HIS A 79 9.91 1.54 7.99
CA HIS A 79 10.78 2.65 8.41
C HIS A 79 12.00 2.14 9.19
N GLY A 80 13.02 2.98 9.33
CA GLY A 80 14.14 2.79 10.24
C GLY A 80 13.73 3.07 11.69
N ASN A 81 14.69 3.03 12.61
CA ASN A 81 14.49 3.28 14.04
C ASN A 81 15.11 4.61 14.52
N LEU A 82 15.84 5.32 13.66
CA LEU A 82 16.60 6.54 14.00
C LEU A 82 15.68 7.68 14.40
N GLU A 83 14.67 7.95 13.58
CA GLU A 83 13.63 8.96 13.79
C GLU A 83 12.69 8.65 14.96
N TRP A 84 12.81 7.45 15.54
CA TRP A 84 12.05 6.96 16.69
C TRP A 84 12.89 6.88 17.98
N LEU A 85 14.16 7.28 17.92
CA LEU A 85 14.98 7.33 19.13
C LEU A 85 14.40 8.33 20.16
N PRO A 86 14.65 8.12 21.46
CA PRO A 86 14.18 9.00 22.53
C PRO A 86 14.62 10.45 22.33
N GLY A 87 13.74 11.39 22.67
CA GLY A 87 13.99 12.83 22.56
C GLY A 87 12.70 13.62 22.34
N LYS A 88 12.83 14.90 22.00
CA LYS A 88 11.68 15.78 21.72
C LYS A 88 10.88 15.29 20.50
N ASN A 89 9.58 15.61 20.49
CA ASN A 89 8.66 15.26 19.40
C ASN A 89 9.03 15.93 18.06
N ALA A 90 9.51 17.17 18.11
CA ALA A 90 10.04 17.94 16.97
C ALA A 90 10.93 19.06 17.53
N GLY A 91 11.75 19.68 16.66
CA GLY A 91 12.71 20.71 17.09
C GLY A 91 13.75 20.12 18.04
N LEU A 92 14.55 19.19 17.53
CA LEU A 92 15.50 18.44 18.34
C LEU A 92 16.54 19.35 19.00
N SER A 93 16.98 18.92 20.18
CA SER A 93 18.14 19.50 20.86
C SER A 93 19.33 18.56 20.73
N ALA A 94 20.53 19.07 21.05
CA ALA A 94 21.77 18.28 21.11
C ALA A 94 21.72 17.05 22.04
N ALA A 95 20.73 16.96 22.92
CA ALA A 95 20.52 15.83 23.83
C ALA A 95 19.54 14.77 23.28
N CYS A 96 18.94 15.00 22.09
CA CYS A 96 18.01 14.05 21.49
C CYS A 96 18.77 12.95 20.75
N GLY A 97 18.36 11.69 20.92
CA GLY A 97 19.00 10.54 20.28
C GLY A 97 19.18 10.66 18.76
N PRO A 98 18.16 11.09 17.98
CA PRO A 98 18.31 11.21 16.54
C PRO A 98 19.35 12.27 16.13
N ASP A 99 19.40 13.41 16.84
CA ASP A 99 20.38 14.49 16.60
C ASP A 99 21.80 14.02 16.95
N ALA A 100 21.95 13.35 18.10
CA ALA A 100 23.21 12.78 18.56
C ALA A 100 23.74 11.65 17.65
N ALA A 101 22.89 10.98 16.88
CA ALA A 101 23.30 9.98 15.92
C ALA A 101 23.60 10.59 14.54
N LEU A 102 22.63 11.30 13.95
CA LEU A 102 22.70 11.75 12.55
C LEU A 102 23.57 12.99 12.34
N GLY A 103 23.54 13.93 13.29
CA GLY A 103 24.20 15.24 13.14
C GLY A 103 23.78 15.96 11.85
N ASP A 104 24.75 16.53 11.15
CA ASP A 104 24.51 17.35 9.94
C ASP A 104 24.44 16.54 8.64
N LEU A 105 24.53 15.20 8.71
CA LEU A 105 24.56 14.37 7.51
C LEU A 105 23.21 14.46 6.77
N PRO A 106 23.18 14.87 5.48
CA PRO A 106 21.94 14.91 4.72
C PRO A 106 21.31 13.53 4.60
N LEU A 107 20.03 13.41 4.97
CA LEU A 107 19.28 12.16 4.88
C LEU A 107 18.26 12.25 3.74
N ILE A 108 18.43 11.38 2.74
CA ILE A 108 17.47 11.14 1.66
C ILE A 108 16.71 9.87 2.02
N TYR A 109 15.39 9.89 1.85
CA TYR A 109 14.57 8.78 2.31
C TYR A 109 13.45 8.43 1.33
N PRO A 110 13.64 7.41 0.47
CA PRO A 110 12.56 6.77 -0.24
C PRO A 110 11.49 6.26 0.72
N PHE A 111 10.25 6.77 0.58
CA PHE A 111 9.17 6.52 1.53
C PHE A 111 7.87 6.17 0.81
N LEU A 112 7.05 5.32 1.42
CA LEU A 112 5.78 4.90 0.83
C LEU A 112 4.75 6.04 0.87
N VAL A 113 4.17 6.39 -0.29
CA VAL A 113 3.29 7.58 -0.45
C VAL A 113 2.06 7.57 0.46
N ASN A 114 1.49 6.40 0.76
CA ASN A 114 0.28 6.29 1.57
C ASN A 114 0.55 6.16 3.08
N ASP A 115 1.79 6.36 3.55
CA ASP A 115 2.16 6.38 4.96
C ASP A 115 2.67 7.77 5.42
N PRO A 116 1.85 8.83 5.32
CA PRO A 116 2.30 10.20 5.57
C PRO A 116 2.67 10.48 7.03
N GLY A 117 2.09 9.75 7.99
CA GLY A 117 2.33 9.96 9.42
C GLY A 117 3.79 9.68 9.79
N GLU A 118 4.27 8.50 9.44
CA GLU A 118 5.64 8.08 9.70
C GLU A 118 6.66 8.85 8.85
N GLY A 119 6.33 9.13 7.58
CA GLY A 119 7.16 10.01 6.76
C GLY A 119 7.35 11.39 7.40
N THR A 120 6.29 11.95 8.00
CA THR A 120 6.35 13.23 8.70
C THR A 120 7.24 13.16 9.94
N GLN A 121 7.26 12.04 10.67
CA GLN A 121 8.18 11.81 11.79
C GLN A 121 9.63 11.94 11.31
N ALA A 122 9.98 11.27 10.20
CA ALA A 122 11.33 11.35 9.63
C ALA A 122 11.69 12.79 9.20
N LYS A 123 10.79 13.50 8.52
CA LYS A 123 11.02 14.91 8.12
C LYS A 123 11.31 15.81 9.33
N ARG A 124 10.59 15.61 10.44
CA ARG A 124 10.63 16.50 11.62
C ARG A 124 11.74 16.16 12.60
N ARG A 125 12.19 14.90 12.67
CA ARG A 125 13.15 14.43 13.69
C ARG A 125 14.51 14.04 13.12
N VAL A 126 14.66 13.84 11.82
CA VAL A 126 15.96 13.48 11.21
C VAL A 126 16.21 14.22 9.90
N HIS A 127 15.59 15.41 9.75
CA HIS A 127 15.72 16.31 8.59
C HIS A 127 15.66 15.58 7.24
N ALA A 128 14.85 14.53 7.16
CA ALA A 128 14.78 13.68 5.98
C ALA A 128 14.17 14.42 4.79
N THR A 129 14.85 14.36 3.65
CA THR A 129 14.28 14.69 2.35
C THR A 129 13.60 13.43 1.80
N LEU A 130 12.28 13.36 1.98
CA LEU A 130 11.50 12.26 1.44
C LEU A 130 11.44 12.32 -0.09
N VAL A 131 11.61 11.17 -0.72
CA VAL A 131 11.32 10.93 -2.13
C VAL A 131 10.25 9.84 -2.14
N ASP A 132 8.98 10.22 -2.28
CA ASP A 132 7.91 9.26 -2.19
C ASP A 132 7.91 8.28 -3.37
N HIS A 133 7.44 7.07 -3.12
CA HIS A 133 7.29 6.03 -4.12
C HIS A 133 5.90 5.40 -4.07
N LEU A 134 5.54 4.74 -5.17
CA LEU A 134 4.22 4.16 -5.35
C LEU A 134 3.97 3.00 -4.39
N VAL A 135 2.69 2.70 -4.15
CA VAL A 135 2.25 1.46 -3.52
C VAL A 135 2.66 0.25 -4.37
N PRO A 136 2.75 -0.96 -3.78
CA PRO A 136 2.89 -2.18 -4.55
C PRO A 136 1.77 -2.35 -5.58
N PRO A 137 1.97 -3.18 -6.63
CA PRO A 137 0.88 -3.59 -7.51
C PRO A 137 -0.31 -4.11 -6.70
N MET A 138 -1.51 -3.71 -7.09
CA MET A 138 -2.77 -4.11 -6.45
C MET A 138 -3.54 -5.02 -7.39
N ALA A 139 -4.28 -5.98 -6.86
CA ALA A 139 -5.20 -6.82 -7.60
C ALA A 139 -6.46 -7.11 -6.77
N ARG A 140 -7.51 -7.58 -7.43
CA ARG A 140 -8.66 -8.20 -6.76
C ARG A 140 -8.21 -9.53 -6.15
N ALA A 141 -8.71 -9.85 -4.96
CA ALA A 141 -8.37 -11.10 -4.28
C ALA A 141 -8.84 -12.33 -5.07
N ASP A 142 -10.01 -12.21 -5.71
CA ASP A 142 -10.70 -13.29 -6.40
C ASP A 142 -10.93 -14.51 -5.47
N SER A 143 -11.54 -15.56 -6.03
CA SER A 143 -11.86 -16.78 -5.28
C SER A 143 -10.95 -17.92 -5.70
N TYR A 144 -10.48 -18.69 -4.73
CA TYR A 144 -9.62 -19.85 -4.96
C TYR A 144 -9.98 -21.00 -4.03
N GLY A 145 -9.56 -22.21 -4.39
CA GLY A 145 -9.75 -23.42 -3.58
C GLY A 145 -11.21 -23.59 -3.12
N ASP A 146 -11.41 -23.68 -1.82
CA ASP A 146 -12.70 -24.00 -1.20
C ASP A 146 -13.73 -22.88 -1.32
N ILE A 147 -13.27 -21.62 -1.36
CA ILE A 147 -14.12 -20.45 -1.57
C ILE A 147 -14.72 -20.52 -3.00
N ALA A 148 -13.91 -20.86 -4.00
CA ALA A 148 -14.41 -21.04 -5.37
C ALA A 148 -15.38 -22.24 -5.49
N ARG A 149 -15.14 -23.33 -4.74
CA ARG A 149 -16.08 -24.47 -4.68
C ARG A 149 -17.39 -24.07 -4.00
N LEU A 150 -17.33 -23.24 -2.96
CA LEU A 150 -18.51 -22.77 -2.25
C LEU A 150 -19.38 -21.90 -3.16
N GLU A 151 -18.78 -20.99 -3.94
CA GLU A 151 -19.51 -20.22 -4.96
C GLU A 151 -20.29 -21.11 -5.93
N GLN A 152 -19.66 -22.18 -6.44
CA GLN A 152 -20.32 -23.13 -7.33
C GLN A 152 -21.52 -23.81 -6.68
N LEU A 153 -21.40 -24.19 -5.41
CA LEU A 153 -22.51 -24.78 -4.66
C LEU A 153 -23.65 -23.78 -4.39
N LEU A 154 -23.35 -22.49 -4.20
CA LEU A 154 -24.38 -21.45 -4.07
C LEU A 154 -25.11 -21.21 -5.39
N ASP A 155 -24.40 -21.23 -6.52
CA ASP A 155 -25.02 -21.14 -7.85
C ASP A 155 -25.91 -22.36 -8.13
N GLU A 156 -25.44 -23.56 -7.79
CA GLU A 156 -26.23 -24.79 -7.89
C GLU A 156 -27.45 -24.76 -6.96
N TYR A 157 -27.29 -24.24 -5.75
CA TYR A 157 -28.40 -24.03 -4.81
C TYR A 157 -29.51 -23.16 -5.40
N ALA A 158 -29.14 -22.01 -5.97
CA ALA A 158 -30.10 -21.09 -6.59
C ALA A 158 -30.84 -21.74 -7.76
N ALA A 159 -30.13 -22.51 -8.61
CA ALA A 159 -30.74 -23.23 -9.71
C ALA A 159 -31.70 -24.34 -9.25
N ILE A 160 -31.31 -25.13 -8.25
CA ILE A 160 -32.13 -26.20 -7.68
C ILE A 160 -33.38 -25.63 -7.00
N SER A 161 -33.25 -24.52 -6.28
CA SER A 161 -34.37 -23.84 -5.61
C SER A 161 -35.48 -23.46 -6.60
N ALA A 162 -35.11 -23.06 -7.83
CA ALA A 162 -36.06 -22.72 -8.88
C ALA A 162 -36.63 -23.93 -9.64
N MET A 163 -35.85 -25.01 -9.80
CA MET A 163 -36.18 -26.12 -10.71
C MET A 163 -36.64 -27.40 -10.04
N ASP A 164 -36.05 -27.78 -8.91
CA ASP A 164 -36.30 -29.05 -8.22
C ASP A 164 -36.12 -28.91 -6.70
N PRO A 165 -37.05 -28.23 -5.99
CA PRO A 165 -36.92 -27.95 -4.56
C PRO A 165 -36.78 -29.21 -3.69
N ALA A 166 -37.22 -30.37 -4.17
CA ALA A 166 -37.09 -31.64 -3.45
C ALA A 166 -35.62 -32.05 -3.21
N LYS A 167 -34.68 -31.49 -3.98
CA LYS A 167 -33.24 -31.74 -3.83
C LYS A 167 -32.52 -30.76 -2.90
N LEU A 168 -33.19 -29.72 -2.39
CA LEU A 168 -32.58 -28.72 -1.51
C LEU A 168 -31.85 -29.31 -0.29
N PRO A 169 -32.41 -30.31 0.43
CA PRO A 169 -31.71 -30.88 1.59
C PRO A 169 -30.33 -31.47 1.28
N ALA A 170 -30.14 -32.02 0.07
CA ALA A 170 -28.87 -32.61 -0.34
C ALA A 170 -27.80 -31.54 -0.63
N ILE A 171 -28.17 -30.45 -1.30
CA ILE A 171 -27.23 -29.35 -1.59
C ILE A 171 -26.91 -28.55 -0.31
N ARG A 172 -27.87 -28.36 0.59
CA ARG A 172 -27.64 -27.75 1.92
C ARG A 172 -26.61 -28.53 2.73
N ALA A 173 -26.70 -29.86 2.73
CA ALA A 173 -25.74 -30.73 3.41
C ALA A 173 -24.32 -30.63 2.81
N GLN A 174 -24.21 -30.54 1.47
CA GLN A 174 -22.93 -30.34 0.80
C GLN A 174 -22.30 -28.98 1.14
N ILE A 175 -23.09 -27.91 1.07
CA ILE A 175 -22.65 -26.55 1.44
C ILE A 175 -22.15 -26.54 2.88
N TRP A 176 -22.93 -27.09 3.82
CA TRP A 176 -22.53 -27.14 5.23
C TRP A 176 -21.25 -27.97 5.46
N THR A 177 -21.13 -29.12 4.79
CA THR A 177 -19.93 -29.97 4.89
C THR A 177 -18.70 -29.23 4.39
N LEU A 178 -18.82 -28.48 3.28
CA LEU A 178 -17.72 -27.68 2.76
C LEU A 178 -17.35 -26.54 3.72
N ILE A 179 -18.33 -25.82 4.26
CA ILE A 179 -18.12 -24.74 5.22
C ILE A 179 -17.34 -25.24 6.45
N GLN A 180 -17.73 -26.38 7.01
CA GLN A 180 -17.00 -26.96 8.15
C GLN A 180 -15.61 -27.47 7.77
N ALA A 181 -15.46 -28.14 6.63
CA ALA A 181 -14.18 -28.67 6.17
C ALA A 181 -13.16 -27.54 5.88
N ALA A 182 -13.64 -26.42 5.33
CA ALA A 182 -12.85 -25.23 5.05
C ALA A 182 -12.70 -24.29 6.26
N ARG A 183 -13.29 -24.64 7.41
CA ARG A 183 -13.29 -23.84 8.65
C ARG A 183 -13.96 -22.47 8.52
N LEU A 184 -14.82 -22.28 7.51
CA LEU A 184 -15.56 -21.04 7.28
C LEU A 184 -16.69 -20.82 8.30
N ASP A 185 -17.09 -21.86 9.02
CA ASP A 185 -17.96 -21.75 10.19
C ASP A 185 -17.40 -20.78 11.23
N HIS A 186 -16.08 -20.80 11.46
CA HIS A 186 -15.42 -19.83 12.33
C HIS A 186 -15.45 -18.40 11.76
N ASP A 187 -15.12 -18.23 10.47
CA ASP A 187 -15.10 -16.93 9.79
C ASP A 187 -16.49 -16.27 9.73
N LEU A 188 -17.54 -17.09 9.60
CA LEU A 188 -18.95 -16.69 9.57
C LEU A 188 -19.57 -16.61 10.98
N GLY A 189 -18.82 -16.95 12.05
CA GLY A 189 -19.31 -16.89 13.44
C GLY A 189 -20.42 -17.89 13.77
N LEU A 190 -20.41 -19.07 13.15
CA LEU A 190 -21.41 -20.11 13.30
C LEU A 190 -20.96 -21.17 14.32
N GLU A 191 -21.73 -21.38 15.37
CA GLU A 191 -21.49 -22.45 16.34
C GLU A 191 -22.14 -23.78 15.93
N GLU A 192 -23.31 -23.70 15.29
CA GLU A 192 -24.11 -24.86 14.86
C GLU A 192 -24.69 -24.64 13.47
N ARG A 193 -25.11 -25.74 12.82
CA ARG A 193 -25.78 -25.69 11.52
C ARG A 193 -27.16 -25.02 11.69
N PRO A 194 -27.52 -24.04 10.85
CA PRO A 194 -28.88 -23.51 10.79
C PRO A 194 -29.90 -24.61 10.47
N ASP A 195 -31.13 -24.43 10.97
CA ASP A 195 -32.24 -25.28 10.57
C ASP A 195 -32.61 -25.06 9.10
N ASP A 196 -33.41 -25.97 8.55
CA ASP A 196 -33.75 -25.93 7.12
C ASP A 196 -34.63 -24.72 6.74
N ASP A 197 -35.34 -24.13 7.70
CA ASP A 197 -36.14 -22.92 7.48
C ASP A 197 -35.29 -21.64 7.50
N GLY A 198 -34.23 -21.58 8.33
CA GLY A 198 -33.27 -20.47 8.38
C GLY A 198 -32.08 -20.58 7.42
N PHE A 199 -31.95 -21.70 6.69
CA PHE A 199 -30.79 -21.94 5.82
C PHE A 199 -30.70 -20.94 4.66
N ASP A 200 -31.83 -20.47 4.13
CA ASP A 200 -31.85 -19.52 3.01
C ASP A 200 -31.30 -18.15 3.42
N ASP A 201 -31.73 -17.66 4.60
CA ASP A 201 -31.21 -16.42 5.19
C ASP A 201 -29.72 -16.54 5.52
N PHE A 202 -29.29 -17.73 5.99
CA PHE A 202 -27.89 -18.03 6.18
C PHE A 202 -27.08 -17.93 4.88
N LEU A 203 -27.58 -18.50 3.77
CA LEU A 203 -26.87 -18.42 2.49
C LEU A 203 -26.78 -16.99 1.95
N LEU A 204 -27.77 -16.13 2.24
CA LEU A 204 -27.69 -14.71 1.90
C LEU A 204 -26.50 -14.03 2.62
N HIS A 205 -26.28 -14.37 3.90
CA HIS A 205 -25.12 -13.89 4.65
C HIS A 205 -23.80 -14.41 4.05
N VAL A 206 -23.75 -15.70 3.67
CA VAL A 206 -22.56 -16.31 3.04
C VAL A 206 -22.25 -15.67 1.68
N ASP A 207 -23.25 -15.42 0.84
CA ASP A 207 -23.04 -14.79 -0.47
C ASP A 207 -22.50 -13.36 -0.34
N GLY A 208 -23.02 -12.59 0.63
CA GLY A 208 -22.49 -11.26 0.96
C GLY A 208 -21.03 -11.31 1.42
N TRP A 209 -20.70 -12.22 2.34
CA TRP A 209 -19.32 -12.42 2.82
C TRP A 209 -18.37 -12.83 1.68
N LEU A 210 -18.79 -13.78 0.83
CA LEU A 210 -18.02 -14.20 -0.34
C LEU A 210 -17.78 -13.05 -1.31
N CYS A 211 -18.80 -12.23 -1.56
CA CYS A 211 -18.69 -11.05 -2.41
C CYS A 211 -17.63 -10.08 -1.87
N GLU A 212 -17.64 -9.79 -0.56
CA GLU A 212 -16.67 -8.90 0.07
C GLU A 212 -15.24 -9.45 0.00
N VAL A 213 -15.04 -10.72 0.37
CA VAL A 213 -13.70 -11.35 0.38
C VAL A 213 -13.13 -11.43 -1.03
N LYS A 214 -13.93 -11.88 -2.00
CA LYS A 214 -13.54 -11.96 -3.41
C LYS A 214 -13.19 -10.58 -3.98
N ASP A 215 -13.96 -9.56 -3.62
CA ASP A 215 -13.81 -8.23 -4.20
C ASP A 215 -12.72 -7.37 -3.55
N ALA A 216 -12.21 -7.77 -2.38
CA ALA A 216 -11.15 -7.05 -1.69
C ALA A 216 -9.93 -6.75 -2.58
N GLN A 217 -9.34 -5.57 -2.39
CA GLN A 217 -8.09 -5.18 -3.06
C GLN A 217 -6.90 -5.59 -2.20
N ILE A 218 -6.07 -6.47 -2.76
CA ILE A 218 -4.86 -6.98 -2.12
C ILE A 218 -3.62 -6.55 -2.89
N ARG A 219 -2.46 -6.66 -2.24
CA ARG A 219 -1.16 -6.41 -2.89
C ARG A 219 -0.76 -7.67 -3.65
N ASP A 220 -0.40 -7.50 -4.92
CA ASP A 220 0.03 -8.56 -5.83
C ASP A 220 1.53 -8.40 -6.16
N GLY A 221 2.35 -8.39 -5.11
CA GLY A 221 3.80 -8.22 -5.20
C GLY A 221 4.33 -7.04 -4.39
N LEU A 222 5.51 -6.54 -4.79
CA LEU A 222 6.24 -5.46 -4.13
C LEU A 222 6.64 -4.39 -5.14
N HIS A 223 6.73 -3.14 -4.67
CA HIS A 223 7.21 -2.04 -5.50
C HIS A 223 8.74 -2.09 -5.69
N VAL A 224 9.21 -1.74 -6.88
CA VAL A 224 10.62 -1.49 -7.18
C VAL A 224 10.81 -0.01 -7.47
N LEU A 225 11.65 0.66 -6.68
CA LEU A 225 11.87 2.10 -6.77
C LEU A 225 12.31 2.51 -8.18
N GLY A 226 11.57 3.45 -8.79
CA GLY A 226 11.84 3.94 -10.15
C GLY A 226 11.21 3.11 -11.27
N ALA A 227 10.56 1.98 -10.96
CA ALA A 227 9.79 1.19 -11.91
C ALA A 227 8.28 1.48 -11.75
N ALA A 228 7.70 2.17 -12.74
CA ALA A 228 6.25 2.30 -12.82
C ALA A 228 5.64 0.95 -13.26
N PRO A 229 4.44 0.57 -12.76
CA PRO A 229 3.77 -0.64 -13.20
C PRO A 229 3.45 -0.54 -14.70
N THR A 230 3.45 -1.68 -15.38
CA THR A 230 3.14 -1.79 -16.81
C THR A 230 2.27 -3.00 -17.10
N GLY A 231 1.53 -3.00 -18.21
CA GLY A 231 0.70 -4.12 -18.61
C GLY A 231 -0.35 -4.48 -17.54
N PRO A 232 -0.52 -5.76 -17.19
CA PRO A 232 -1.55 -6.21 -16.24
C PRO A 232 -1.48 -5.52 -14.88
N GLU A 233 -0.29 -5.26 -14.33
CA GLU A 233 -0.13 -4.59 -13.04
C GLU A 233 -0.67 -3.16 -13.06
N ARG A 234 -0.44 -2.44 -14.17
CA ARG A 234 -0.96 -1.06 -14.32
C ARG A 234 -2.46 -1.06 -14.50
N VAL A 235 -2.99 -2.00 -15.28
CA VAL A 235 -4.44 -2.19 -15.46
C VAL A 235 -5.11 -2.45 -14.11
N ASN A 236 -4.59 -3.40 -13.33
CA ASN A 236 -5.16 -3.72 -12.02
C ASN A 236 -5.05 -2.54 -11.03
N LEU A 237 -3.92 -1.83 -11.00
CA LEU A 237 -3.77 -0.65 -10.15
C LEU A 237 -4.74 0.46 -10.55
N VAL A 238 -4.94 0.72 -11.84
CA VAL A 238 -5.89 1.73 -12.30
C VAL A 238 -7.33 1.32 -11.98
N LEU A 239 -7.69 0.03 -12.13
CA LEU A 239 -8.99 -0.48 -11.69
C LEU A 239 -9.22 -0.23 -10.20
N ALA A 240 -8.22 -0.53 -9.36
CA ALA A 240 -8.28 -0.28 -7.92
C ALA A 240 -8.52 1.20 -7.60
N ILE A 241 -7.80 2.10 -8.28
CA ILE A 241 -7.95 3.56 -8.12
C ILE A 241 -9.36 4.00 -8.56
N LEU A 242 -9.81 3.55 -9.73
CA LEU A 242 -11.07 3.99 -10.33
C LEU A 242 -12.31 3.39 -9.66
N ARG A 243 -12.19 2.35 -8.83
CA ARG A 243 -13.32 1.83 -8.05
C ARG A 243 -13.84 2.85 -7.04
N ALA A 244 -12.95 3.63 -6.44
CA ALA A 244 -13.33 4.67 -5.49
C ALA A 244 -14.00 5.87 -6.17
N ARG A 245 -14.90 6.54 -5.45
CA ARG A 245 -15.38 7.87 -5.85
C ARG A 245 -14.25 8.89 -5.77
N GLN A 246 -14.12 9.70 -6.81
CA GLN A 246 -13.01 10.62 -7.00
C GLN A 246 -13.42 12.05 -6.61
N ILE A 247 -12.89 12.58 -5.50
CA ILE A 247 -13.32 13.88 -4.92
C ILE A 247 -12.27 14.97 -5.16
N TRP A 248 -12.51 15.84 -6.14
CA TRP A 248 -11.57 16.89 -6.53
C TRP A 248 -11.84 18.19 -5.78
N GLY A 249 -10.87 18.58 -4.93
CA GLY A 249 -10.91 19.84 -4.19
C GLY A 249 -12.15 20.02 -3.29
N GLY A 250 -12.81 18.93 -2.91
CA GLY A 250 -14.04 18.93 -2.12
C GLY A 250 -15.28 19.54 -2.81
N THR A 251 -15.20 19.84 -4.12
CA THR A 251 -16.27 20.56 -4.85
C THR A 251 -16.87 19.76 -6.00
N SER A 252 -16.16 18.77 -6.51
CA SER A 252 -16.65 17.89 -7.58
C SER A 252 -16.34 16.45 -7.21
N ALA A 253 -17.33 15.57 -7.36
CA ALA A 253 -17.17 14.14 -7.17
C ALA A 253 -17.54 13.44 -8.47
N LEU A 254 -16.63 12.59 -8.96
CA LEU A 254 -16.96 11.63 -10.01
C LEU A 254 -17.26 10.27 -9.35
N PRO A 255 -18.29 9.56 -9.84
CA PRO A 255 -18.56 8.21 -9.37
C PRO A 255 -17.35 7.29 -9.65
N GLY A 256 -17.26 6.20 -8.91
CA GLY A 256 -16.34 5.12 -9.26
C GLY A 256 -16.70 4.55 -10.65
N LEU A 257 -15.75 3.90 -11.32
CA LEU A 257 -15.96 3.38 -12.67
C LEU A 257 -17.10 2.35 -12.72
N ARG A 258 -17.19 1.46 -11.73
CA ARG A 258 -18.30 0.48 -11.65
C ARG A 258 -19.65 1.16 -11.42
N GLU A 259 -19.70 2.17 -10.55
CA GLU A 259 -20.90 3.00 -10.34
C GLU A 259 -21.30 3.74 -11.63
N ALA A 260 -20.33 4.30 -12.36
CA ALA A 260 -20.57 4.92 -13.66
C ALA A 260 -21.08 3.92 -14.73
N LEU A 261 -20.75 2.64 -14.57
CA LEU A 261 -21.22 1.53 -15.40
C LEU A 261 -22.58 0.97 -14.96
N GLY A 262 -23.15 1.48 -13.87
CA GLY A 262 -24.49 1.19 -13.39
C GLY A 262 -24.56 0.26 -12.17
N LEU A 263 -23.44 -0.10 -11.55
CA LEU A 263 -23.44 -0.90 -10.32
C LEU A 263 -23.85 -0.03 -9.11
N ASP A 264 -24.85 -0.48 -8.36
CA ASP A 264 -25.09 0.02 -7.00
C ASP A 264 -24.19 -0.75 -6.03
N GLU A 265 -23.06 -0.16 -5.65
CA GLU A 265 -22.08 -0.77 -4.73
C GLU A 265 -22.70 -1.14 -3.37
N SER A 266 -23.81 -0.51 -2.96
CA SER A 266 -24.46 -0.81 -1.66
C SER A 266 -25.38 -2.04 -1.69
N ALA A 267 -25.73 -2.49 -2.89
CA ALA A 267 -26.62 -3.62 -3.14
C ALA A 267 -26.01 -4.61 -4.15
N ALA A 268 -24.69 -4.57 -4.32
CA ALA A 268 -23.98 -5.40 -5.27
C ALA A 268 -24.09 -6.88 -4.88
N THR A 269 -24.56 -7.71 -5.80
CA THR A 269 -24.45 -9.16 -5.70
C THR A 269 -23.10 -9.62 -6.22
N ARG A 270 -22.68 -10.84 -5.86
CA ARG A 270 -21.45 -11.45 -6.37
C ARG A 270 -21.36 -11.39 -7.90
N THR A 271 -22.42 -11.79 -8.59
CA THR A 271 -22.49 -11.79 -10.06
C THR A 271 -22.50 -10.38 -10.64
N GLY A 272 -23.25 -9.44 -10.06
CA GLY A 272 -23.30 -8.06 -10.52
C GLY A 272 -21.95 -7.34 -10.36
N ALA A 273 -21.22 -7.63 -9.29
CA ALA A 273 -19.87 -7.12 -9.07
C ALA A 273 -18.87 -7.68 -10.09
N ASP A 274 -18.95 -8.97 -10.41
CA ASP A 274 -18.10 -9.61 -11.43
C ASP A 274 -18.34 -9.01 -12.82
N GLU A 275 -19.60 -8.87 -13.25
CA GLU A 275 -19.95 -8.26 -14.54
C GLU A 275 -19.47 -6.80 -14.64
N ALA A 276 -19.62 -6.03 -13.56
CA ALA A 276 -19.15 -4.65 -13.51
C ALA A 276 -17.61 -4.57 -13.57
N GLU A 277 -16.91 -5.47 -12.88
CA GLU A 277 -15.45 -5.55 -12.90
C GLU A 277 -14.92 -5.95 -14.28
N GLU A 278 -15.52 -6.94 -14.95
CA GLU A 278 -15.14 -7.35 -16.29
C GLU A 278 -15.31 -6.20 -17.30
N ARG A 279 -16.43 -5.47 -17.23
CA ARG A 279 -16.66 -4.29 -18.07
C ARG A 279 -15.66 -3.17 -17.79
N ALA A 280 -15.41 -2.87 -16.51
CA ALA A 280 -14.42 -1.90 -16.10
C ALA A 280 -13.03 -2.28 -16.62
N ARG A 281 -12.64 -3.55 -16.45
CA ARG A 281 -11.38 -4.12 -16.94
C ARG A 281 -11.25 -3.99 -18.44
N ALA A 282 -12.29 -4.30 -19.21
CA ALA A 282 -12.26 -4.15 -20.66
C ALA A 282 -11.97 -2.71 -21.11
N LEU A 283 -12.57 -1.71 -20.43
CA LEU A 283 -12.30 -0.29 -20.70
C LEU A 283 -10.87 0.11 -20.34
N VAL A 284 -10.40 -0.29 -19.16
CA VAL A 284 -9.05 0.02 -18.68
C VAL A 284 -7.99 -0.66 -19.55
N GLN A 285 -8.21 -1.91 -19.95
CA GLN A 285 -7.34 -2.63 -20.89
C GLN A 285 -7.30 -1.94 -22.26
N ALA A 286 -8.45 -1.50 -22.79
CA ALA A 286 -8.48 -0.75 -24.04
C ALA A 286 -7.66 0.56 -23.96
N MET A 287 -7.65 1.22 -22.81
CA MET A 287 -6.79 2.39 -22.57
C MET A 287 -5.31 2.01 -22.45
N GLU A 288 -4.99 0.89 -21.79
CA GLU A 288 -3.62 0.35 -21.73
C GLU A 288 -3.07 0.05 -23.13
N ASP A 289 -3.85 -0.64 -23.97
CA ASP A 289 -3.50 -0.99 -25.35
C ASP A 289 -3.34 0.24 -26.25
N ALA A 290 -4.08 1.31 -25.94
CA ALA A 290 -3.99 2.60 -26.61
C ALA A 290 -2.92 3.53 -26.00
N ALA A 291 -2.05 3.02 -25.12
CA ALA A 291 -1.00 3.77 -24.45
C ALA A 291 -1.50 5.03 -23.71
N TRP A 292 -2.72 4.95 -23.17
CA TRP A 292 -3.39 6.03 -22.44
C TRP A 292 -3.59 7.33 -23.23
N ALA A 293 -3.64 7.24 -24.56
CA ALA A 293 -3.96 8.38 -25.43
C ALA A 293 -5.39 8.91 -25.14
N PRO A 294 -5.57 10.20 -24.77
CA PRO A 294 -6.90 10.73 -24.42
C PRO A 294 -7.95 10.59 -25.53
N GLU A 295 -7.53 10.70 -26.80
CA GLU A 295 -8.38 10.52 -27.98
C GLU A 295 -8.92 9.09 -28.14
N ALA A 296 -8.31 8.10 -27.48
CA ALA A 296 -8.75 6.71 -27.54
C ALA A 296 -9.98 6.43 -26.65
N VAL A 297 -10.35 7.36 -25.75
CA VAL A 297 -11.46 7.15 -24.80
C VAL A 297 -12.77 6.86 -25.51
N GLU A 298 -13.14 7.62 -26.54
CA GLU A 298 -14.37 7.37 -27.29
C GLU A 298 -14.37 5.97 -27.92
N LYS A 299 -13.25 5.59 -28.53
CA LYS A 299 -13.08 4.27 -29.14
C LYS A 299 -13.15 3.15 -28.09
N ALA A 300 -12.54 3.35 -26.92
CA ALA A 300 -12.57 2.41 -25.82
C ALA A 300 -14.00 2.21 -25.29
N VAL A 301 -14.80 3.27 -25.15
CA VAL A 301 -16.20 3.15 -24.74
C VAL A 301 -17.04 2.42 -25.79
N LEU A 302 -16.72 2.59 -27.08
CA LEU A 302 -17.41 1.92 -28.18
C LEU A 302 -17.15 0.40 -28.23
N THR A 303 -16.12 -0.13 -27.56
CA THR A 303 -15.88 -1.58 -27.48
C THR A 303 -16.91 -2.30 -26.61
N LEU A 304 -17.58 -1.58 -25.70
CA LEU A 304 -18.68 -2.14 -24.92
C LEU A 304 -19.94 -2.33 -25.79
N PRO A 305 -20.68 -3.44 -25.63
CA PRO A 305 -22.01 -3.63 -26.22
C PRO A 305 -22.91 -2.42 -25.97
N GLY A 306 -23.79 -2.09 -26.93
CA GLY A 306 -24.60 -0.86 -26.90
C GLY A 306 -25.44 -0.68 -25.63
N GLU A 307 -25.95 -1.78 -25.08
CA GLU A 307 -26.75 -1.82 -23.83
C GLU A 307 -25.88 -1.59 -22.57
N GLN A 308 -24.57 -1.78 -22.70
CA GLN A 308 -23.57 -1.69 -21.63
C GLN A 308 -22.74 -0.39 -21.68
N ARG A 309 -23.00 0.48 -22.66
CA ARG A 309 -22.35 1.79 -22.74
C ARG A 309 -22.90 2.72 -21.64
N PRO A 310 -22.04 3.51 -20.97
CA PRO A 310 -22.52 4.52 -20.02
C PRO A 310 -23.49 5.45 -20.74
N ARG A 311 -24.67 5.68 -20.13
CA ARG A 311 -25.66 6.59 -20.70
C ARG A 311 -25.05 7.99 -20.73
N SER A 312 -25.09 8.65 -21.89
CA SER A 312 -24.65 10.05 -22.01
C SER A 312 -25.30 10.85 -20.89
N PRO A 313 -24.53 11.59 -20.07
CA PRO A 313 -25.14 12.50 -19.11
C PRO A 313 -26.02 13.45 -19.93
N ARG A 314 -27.32 13.50 -19.63
CA ARG A 314 -28.19 14.55 -20.18
C ARG A 314 -27.51 15.87 -19.82
N SER A 315 -27.32 16.71 -20.82
CA SER A 315 -26.58 17.98 -20.76
C SER A 315 -26.91 18.80 -19.49
N SER A 316 -26.15 18.57 -18.42
CA SER A 316 -25.88 19.62 -17.46
C SER A 316 -24.72 20.41 -18.07
N THR A 317 -25.00 21.68 -18.35
CA THR A 317 -24.07 22.65 -18.92
C THR A 317 -22.69 22.52 -18.27
N SER A 318 -21.70 22.06 -19.02
CA SER A 318 -20.30 22.11 -18.60
C SER A 318 -19.91 23.58 -18.40
N PRO A 319 -19.27 23.97 -17.28
CA PRO A 319 -18.59 25.26 -17.23
C PRO A 319 -17.43 25.22 -18.23
N PRO A 320 -17.07 26.36 -18.86
CA PRO A 320 -16.06 26.37 -19.90
C PRO A 320 -14.72 25.87 -19.36
N ALA A 321 -13.98 25.14 -20.19
CA ALA A 321 -12.64 24.67 -19.88
C ALA A 321 -11.76 25.85 -19.44
N ARG A 322 -11.35 25.86 -18.17
CA ARG A 322 -10.31 26.78 -17.72
C ARG A 322 -8.98 26.25 -18.25
N SER A 323 -8.36 27.02 -19.13
CA SER A 323 -6.95 26.89 -19.47
C SER A 323 -6.13 27.00 -18.17
N TYR A 324 -5.43 25.93 -17.79
CA TYR A 324 -4.39 26.03 -16.78
C TYR A 324 -3.29 26.95 -17.32
N PRO A 325 -2.85 28.00 -16.60
CA PRO A 325 -1.69 28.74 -17.02
C PRO A 325 -0.48 27.80 -16.98
N GLY A 326 0.24 27.74 -18.11
CA GLY A 326 1.43 26.91 -18.24
C GLY A 326 2.44 27.20 -17.12
N TRP A 327 3.22 26.16 -16.77
CA TRP A 327 4.33 26.29 -15.85
C TRP A 327 5.20 27.50 -16.21
N PRO A 328 5.56 28.37 -15.25
CA PRO A 328 6.47 29.47 -15.54
C PRO A 328 7.83 28.90 -15.95
N PRO A 329 8.52 29.51 -16.93
CA PRO A 329 9.83 29.02 -17.36
C PRO A 329 10.84 29.11 -16.20
N ARG A 330 11.76 28.14 -16.17
CA ARG A 330 12.87 28.10 -15.20
C ARG A 330 13.57 29.45 -15.16
N ARG A 331 13.51 30.14 -14.01
CA ARG A 331 14.34 31.32 -13.76
C ARG A 331 15.81 30.90 -13.72
N THR A 332 16.58 31.35 -14.70
CA THR A 332 18.04 31.37 -14.64
C THR A 332 18.47 32.28 -13.49
N ARG A 333 19.19 31.76 -12.50
CA ARG A 333 19.76 32.56 -11.41
C ARG A 333 20.80 33.51 -11.99
N SER A 334 20.58 34.83 -11.86
CA SER A 334 21.63 35.83 -12.07
C SER A 334 22.51 35.87 -10.83
N THR A 335 23.81 35.72 -11.01
CA THR A 335 24.84 35.96 -10.00
C THR A 335 25.07 37.46 -9.86
N THR A 336 24.70 38.04 -8.72
CA THR A 336 25.25 39.32 -8.26
C THR A 336 25.34 39.30 -6.72
N PRO A 337 26.45 39.75 -6.11
CA PRO A 337 26.71 39.57 -4.68
C PRO A 337 26.07 40.69 -3.86
N CYS A 338 25.40 40.35 -2.76
CA CYS A 338 25.08 41.33 -1.73
C CYS A 338 26.30 41.56 -0.84
N THR A 339 26.81 42.79 -0.86
CA THR A 339 27.73 43.34 0.13
C THR A 339 26.98 43.98 1.29
N ARG A 340 27.50 43.68 2.50
CA ARG A 340 27.24 44.22 3.84
C ARG A 340 25.93 43.85 4.52
#